data_AF-A0A7C8ABC9-F1
#
_entry.id   AF-A0A7C8ABC9-F1
#
_cell.length_a   1.000
_cell.length_b   1.000
_cell.length_c   1.000
_cell.angle_alpha   90.00
_cell.angle_beta   90.00
_cell.angle_gamma   90.00
#
_symmetry.space_group_name_H-M   'P 1'
#
loop_
_entity.id
_entity.type
_entity.pdbx_description
1 polymer ?
#
loop_
_entity_poly.entity_id
_entity_poly.type
_entity_poly.pdbx_seq_one_letter_code
_entity_poly.pdbx_strand_id
1 'polypeptide(L)'
;MGSKQSKLTPRQMSVIADLFEGGLDEAGVLAKHKVSAGLYRKWLADDLFADEIKFRIESARRAGKLIIARYAPVAAAKLVGLIDSDKAETVRKACLDILDAGRQEETATFDSISDESGPDLPPDVASKLLAVLAEQSQADNSNLT
;
A
#
# COMPACT_ATOMS: atom_id res chain seq x y z
N MET A 1 -25.20 -29.91 0.10
CA MET A 1 -24.12 -30.48 0.95
C MET A 1 -23.78 -29.45 2.00
N GLY A 2 -24.05 -29.71 3.28
CA GLY A 2 -23.78 -28.75 4.34
C GLY A 2 -22.27 -28.65 4.57
N SER A 3 -21.67 -27.52 4.19
CA SER A 3 -20.31 -27.19 4.57
C SER A 3 -20.26 -27.12 6.09
N LYS A 4 -19.71 -28.16 6.74
CA LYS A 4 -19.34 -28.09 8.15
C LYS A 4 -18.49 -26.85 8.29
N GLN A 5 -18.94 -25.89 9.09
CA GLN A 5 -18.14 -24.75 9.50
C GLN A 5 -16.93 -25.30 10.27
N SER A 6 -15.86 -25.62 9.54
CA SER A 6 -14.59 -26.00 10.12
C SER A 6 -14.08 -24.77 10.84
N LYS A 7 -13.99 -24.86 12.17
CA LYS A 7 -13.40 -23.82 13.00
C LYS A 7 -11.94 -24.17 13.21
N LEU A 8 -11.09 -23.14 13.23
CA LEU A 8 -9.69 -23.32 13.60
C LEU A 8 -9.58 -23.98 14.96
N THR A 9 -8.66 -24.93 15.06
CA THR A 9 -8.41 -25.62 16.32
C THR A 9 -7.80 -24.65 17.34
N PRO A 10 -8.01 -24.84 18.65
CA PRO A 10 -7.41 -23.99 19.68
C PRO A 10 -5.89 -23.91 19.54
N ARG A 11 -5.24 -25.00 19.14
CA ARG A 11 -3.79 -25.06 18.90
C ARG A 11 -3.36 -24.17 17.73
N GLN A 12 -4.10 -24.20 16.63
CA GLN A 12 -3.84 -23.30 15.50
C GLN A 12 -3.99 -21.84 15.91
N MET A 13 -5.03 -21.51 16.69
CA MET A 13 -5.23 -20.15 17.20
C MET A 13 -4.10 -19.70 18.13
N SER A 14 -3.59 -20.57 19.00
CA SER A 14 -2.44 -20.26 19.86
C SER A 14 -1.15 -20.06 19.06
N VAL A 15 -0.92 -20.86 18.03
CA VAL A 15 0.23 -20.68 17.13
C VAL A 15 0.13 -19.33 16.41
N ILE A 16 -1.04 -18.99 15.86
CA ILE A 16 -1.27 -17.70 15.21
C ILE A 16 -1.04 -16.56 16.20
N ALA A 17 -1.62 -16.61 17.41
CA ALA A 17 -1.44 -15.56 18.41
C ALA A 17 0.05 -15.31 18.71
N ASP A 18 0.82 -16.36 18.95
CA ASP A 18 2.25 -16.26 19.25
C ASP A 18 3.09 -15.74 18.07
N LEU A 19 2.72 -16.07 16.83
CA LEU A 19 3.39 -15.54 15.63
C LEU A 19 3.28 -14.01 15.54
N PHE A 20 2.20 -13.41 16.06
CA PHE A 20 1.98 -11.96 16.02
C PHE A 20 2.36 -11.23 17.31
N GLU A 21 2.73 -11.93 18.38
CA GLU A 21 3.18 -11.32 19.65
C GLU A 21 4.63 -10.81 19.58
N GLY A 22 5.43 -11.32 18.63
CA GLY A 22 6.77 -10.79 18.30
C GLY A 22 7.91 -11.24 19.23
N GLY A 23 7.65 -12.19 20.15
CA GLY A 23 8.65 -12.71 21.09
C GLY A 23 9.55 -13.84 20.57
N LEU A 24 9.14 -14.51 19.49
CA LEU A 24 9.85 -15.62 18.87
C LEU A 24 9.76 -15.52 17.35
N ASP A 25 10.74 -16.08 16.65
CA ASP A 25 10.65 -16.30 15.21
C ASP A 25 9.72 -17.49 14.90
N GLU A 26 9.38 -17.69 13.62
CA GLU A 26 8.46 -18.75 13.20
C GLU A 26 8.91 -20.13 13.71
N ALA A 27 10.21 -20.44 13.60
CA ALA A 27 10.78 -21.70 14.07
C ALA A 27 10.63 -21.87 15.59
N GLY A 28 10.88 -20.81 16.36
CA GLY A 28 10.70 -20.78 17.81
C GLY A 28 9.25 -20.99 18.23
N VAL A 29 8.29 -20.37 17.52
CA VAL A 29 6.85 -20.57 17.77
C VAL A 29 6.44 -22.02 17.46
N LEU A 30 6.89 -22.57 16.33
CA LEU A 30 6.59 -23.96 15.99
C LEU A 30 7.16 -24.95 17.02
N ALA A 31 8.38 -24.71 17.50
CA ALA A 31 9.01 -25.50 18.55
C ALA A 31 8.23 -25.41 19.88
N LYS A 32 7.84 -24.20 20.30
CA LYS A 32 7.02 -23.96 21.51
C LYS A 32 5.72 -24.75 21.48
N HIS A 33 5.06 -24.79 20.32
CA HIS A 33 3.79 -25.49 20.12
C HIS A 33 3.95 -26.96 19.69
N LYS A 34 5.17 -27.50 19.62
CA LYS A 34 5.49 -28.86 19.15
C LYS A 34 4.91 -29.17 17.77
N VAL A 35 4.85 -28.17 16.89
CA VAL A 35 4.35 -28.29 15.51
C VAL A 35 5.53 -28.58 14.60
N SER A 36 5.48 -29.67 13.85
CA SER A 36 6.50 -29.94 12.83
C SER A 36 6.30 -29.04 11.62
N ALA A 37 7.39 -28.69 10.93
CA ALA A 37 7.32 -27.90 9.70
C ALA A 37 6.43 -28.56 8.62
N GLY A 38 6.35 -29.89 8.59
CA GLY A 38 5.45 -30.62 7.69
C GLY A 38 3.97 -30.41 8.03
N LEU A 39 3.62 -30.42 9.32
CA LEU A 39 2.27 -30.13 9.77
C LEU A 39 1.90 -28.66 9.54
N TYR A 40 2.83 -27.75 9.82
CA TYR A 40 2.61 -26.34 9.58
C TYR A 40 2.37 -26.03 8.10
N ARG A 41 3.14 -26.62 7.18
CA ARG A 41 2.89 -26.51 5.73
C ARG A 41 1.51 -27.04 5.33
N LYS A 42 1.03 -28.11 5.96
CA LYS A 42 -0.35 -28.59 5.73
C LYS A 42 -1.40 -27.59 6.23
N TRP A 43 -1.14 -26.92 7.35
CA TRP A 43 -2.02 -25.85 7.83
C TRP A 43 -1.99 -24.64 6.90
N LEU A 44 -0.83 -24.25 6.37
CA LEU A 44 -0.76 -23.16 5.39
C LEU A 44 -1.48 -23.47 4.08
N ALA A 45 -1.63 -24.74 3.73
CA ALA A 45 -2.41 -25.18 2.57
C ALA A 45 -3.92 -25.30 2.87
N ASP A 46 -4.34 -25.14 4.13
CA ASP A 46 -5.75 -25.09 4.53
C ASP A 46 -6.24 -23.64 4.46
N ASP A 47 -7.27 -23.39 3.65
CA ASP A 47 -7.75 -22.04 3.35
C ASP A 47 -8.14 -21.27 4.61
N LEU A 48 -8.74 -21.93 5.61
CA LEU A 48 -9.19 -21.26 6.84
C LEU A 48 -8.01 -20.76 7.67
N PHE A 49 -6.96 -21.56 7.80
CA PHE A 49 -5.76 -21.16 8.53
C PHE A 49 -4.98 -20.08 7.77
N ALA A 50 -4.86 -20.23 6.44
CA ALA A 50 -4.22 -19.24 5.60
C ALA A 50 -4.96 -17.88 5.64
N ASP A 51 -6.29 -17.90 5.58
CA ASP A 51 -7.10 -16.68 5.59
C ASP A 51 -7.09 -15.97 6.93
N GLU A 52 -7.06 -16.69 8.07
CA GLU A 52 -6.87 -16.05 9.37
C GLU A 52 -5.49 -15.37 9.47
N ILE A 53 -4.43 -16.01 8.96
CA ILE A 53 -3.11 -15.37 8.91
C ILE A 53 -3.14 -14.10 8.05
N LYS A 54 -3.71 -14.16 6.85
CA LYS A 54 -3.87 -12.98 5.98
C LYS A 54 -4.65 -11.88 6.69
N PHE A 55 -5.78 -12.23 7.29
CA PHE A 55 -6.64 -11.29 8.02
C PHE A 55 -5.87 -10.61 9.16
N ARG A 56 -5.03 -11.34 9.90
CA ARG A 56 -4.18 -10.78 10.96
C ARG A 56 -3.11 -9.84 10.41
N ILE A 57 -2.43 -10.21 9.32
CA ILE A 57 -1.46 -9.34 8.64
C ILE A 57 -2.12 -8.05 8.18
N GLU A 58 -3.27 -8.14 7.52
CA GLU A 58 -4.01 -6.97 7.03
C GLU A 58 -4.51 -6.09 8.17
N SER A 59 -4.98 -6.68 9.25
CA SER A 59 -5.44 -5.95 10.43
C SER A 59 -4.29 -5.23 11.13
N ALA A 60 -3.13 -5.88 11.28
CA ALA A 60 -1.92 -5.24 11.81
C ALA A 60 -1.44 -4.11 10.89
N ARG A 61 -1.46 -4.31 9.56
CA ARG A 61 -1.12 -3.27 8.58
C ARG A 61 -2.05 -2.07 8.69
N ARG A 62 -3.36 -2.28 8.79
CA ARG A 62 -4.35 -1.21 8.96
C ARG A 62 -4.14 -0.46 10.27
N ALA A 63 -3.89 -1.17 11.37
CA ALA A 63 -3.58 -0.55 12.66
C ALA A 63 -2.31 0.31 12.59
N GLY A 64 -1.25 -0.20 11.95
CA GLY A 64 -0.01 0.57 11.73
C GLY A 64 -0.24 1.84 10.91
N LYS A 65 -0.99 1.73 9.81
CA LYS A 65 -1.37 2.90 8.99
C LYS A 65 -2.16 3.93 9.79
N LEU A 66 -3.10 3.49 10.63
CA LEU A 66 -3.89 4.39 11.48
C LEU A 66 -3.01 5.15 12.48
N ILE A 67 -2.04 4.47 13.09
CA ILE A 67 -1.06 5.09 13.99
C ILE A 67 -0.25 6.15 13.24
N ILE A 68 0.30 5.80 12.07
CA ILE A 68 1.06 6.75 11.24
C ILE A 68 0.20 7.97 10.89
N ALA A 69 -1.03 7.74 10.39
CA ALA A 69 -1.94 8.82 10.03
C ALA A 69 -2.26 9.74 11.23
N ARG A 70 -2.43 9.18 12.43
CA ARG A 70 -2.67 9.94 13.66
C ARG A 70 -1.49 10.83 14.05
N TYR A 71 -0.26 10.35 13.85
CA TYR A 71 0.95 11.09 14.21
C TYR A 71 1.54 11.93 13.08
N ALA A 72 1.10 11.74 11.83
CA ALA A 72 1.59 12.47 10.67
C ALA A 72 1.49 13.99 10.83
N PRO A 73 0.39 14.60 11.33
CA PRO A 73 0.33 16.05 11.54
C PRO A 73 1.37 16.55 12.55
N VAL A 74 1.61 15.79 13.62
CA VAL A 74 2.60 16.14 14.64
C VAL A 74 4.02 16.02 14.08
N ALA A 75 4.29 15.00 13.25
CA ALA A 75 5.56 14.85 12.57
C ALA A 75 5.80 16.00 11.57
N ALA A 76 4.79 16.38 10.79
CA ALA A 76 4.86 17.51 9.86
C ALA A 76 5.16 18.83 10.58
N ALA A 77 4.47 19.11 11.70
CA ALA A 77 4.74 20.30 12.51
C ALA A 77 6.19 20.32 13.04
N LYS A 78 6.72 19.17 13.46
CA LYS A 78 8.12 19.06 13.89
C LYS A 78 9.11 19.28 12.74
N LEU A 79 8.83 18.76 11.54
CA LEU A 79 9.66 18.98 10.36
C LEU A 79 9.72 20.46 9.99
N VAL A 80 8.58 21.16 10.01
CA VAL A 80 8.54 22.61 9.78
C VAL A 80 9.39 23.34 10.83
N GLY A 81 9.29 22.97 12.11
CA GLY A 81 10.14 23.57 13.15
C GLY A 81 11.65 23.32 12.98
N LEU A 82 12.06 22.28 12.25
CA LEU A 82 13.48 22.04 11.94
C LEU A 82 14.05 22.98 10.88
N ILE A 83 13.19 23.69 10.13
CA ILE A 83 13.60 24.68 9.13
C ILE A 83 14.24 25.90 9.80
N ASP A 84 13.81 26.23 11.02
CA ASP A 84 14.37 27.34 11.81
C ASP A 84 15.66 26.96 12.56
N SER A 85 16.30 25.83 12.21
CA SER A 85 17.53 25.38 12.84
C SER A 85 18.77 26.08 12.26
N ASP A 86 19.75 26.39 13.11
CA ASP A 86 21.06 26.92 12.68
C ASP A 86 21.90 25.93 11.86
N LYS A 87 21.49 24.66 11.79
CA LYS A 87 22.22 23.60 11.06
C LYS A 87 21.72 23.52 9.63
N ALA A 88 22.45 24.13 8.70
CA ALA A 88 22.11 24.18 7.28
C ALA A 88 21.77 22.80 6.67
N GLU A 89 22.49 21.74 7.05
CA GLU A 89 22.23 20.39 6.56
C GLU A 89 20.90 19.81 7.10
N THR A 90 20.54 20.12 8.34
CA THR A 90 19.24 19.73 8.93
C THR A 90 18.10 20.44 8.23
N VAL A 91 18.25 21.75 7.99
CA VAL A 91 17.27 22.56 7.26
C VAL A 91 17.05 22.01 5.87
N ARG A 92 18.15 21.77 5.13
CA ARG A 92 18.10 21.20 3.77
C ARG A 92 17.35 19.87 3.75
N LYS A 93 17.65 18.99 4.70
CA LYS A 93 17.00 17.68 4.79
C LYS A 93 15.52 17.79 5.16
N ALA A 94 15.17 18.63 6.12
CA ALA A 94 13.77 18.86 6.48
C ALA A 94 12.94 19.41 5.31
N CYS A 95 13.50 20.34 4.53
CA CYS A 95 12.86 20.85 3.32
C CYS A 95 12.65 19.76 2.27
N LEU A 96 13.64 18.89 2.04
CA LEU A 96 13.51 17.76 1.11
C LEU A 96 12.45 16.75 1.61
N ASP A 97 12.47 16.40 2.89
CA ASP A 97 11.51 15.47 3.48
C ASP A 97 10.05 15.99 3.34
N ILE A 98 9.84 17.31 3.46
CA ILE A 98 8.53 17.95 3.24
C ILE A 98 8.11 17.88 1.77
N LEU A 99 9.02 18.16 0.84
CA LEU A 99 8.74 18.08 -0.59
C LEU A 99 8.43 16.65 -1.03
N ASP A 100 9.16 15.67 -0.52
CA ASP A 100 8.96 14.25 -0.83
C ASP A 100 7.63 13.75 -0.25
N ALA A 101 7.26 14.16 0.97
CA ALA A 101 5.98 13.83 1.57
C ALA A 101 4.78 14.35 0.76
N GLY A 102 4.88 15.58 0.21
CA GLY A 102 3.83 16.15 -0.64
C GLY A 102 3.62 15.41 -1.96
N ARG A 103 4.67 14.79 -2.53
CA ARG A 103 4.58 14.01 -3.78
C ARG A 103 3.90 12.65 -3.60
N GLN A 104 4.01 12.03 -2.42
CA GLN A 104 3.46 10.69 -2.20
C GLN A 104 1.92 10.67 -2.12
N GLU A 105 1.28 11.76 -1.67
CA GLU A 105 -0.18 11.83 -1.61
C GLU A 105 -0.84 11.86 -3.00
N GLU A 106 -0.16 12.40 -4.02
CA GLU A 106 -0.66 12.43 -5.40
C GLU A 106 -0.67 11.06 -6.08
N THR A 107 0.21 10.14 -5.65
CA THR A 107 0.26 8.78 -6.19
C THR A 107 -0.71 7.80 -5.51
N ALA A 108 -1.10 8.06 -4.26
CA ALA A 108 -1.93 7.13 -3.48
C ALA A 108 -3.43 7.15 -3.86
N THR A 109 -3.88 8.18 -4.58
CA THR A 109 -5.26 8.29 -5.10
C THR A 109 -5.47 7.64 -6.47
N PHE A 110 -4.39 7.29 -7.19
CA PHE A 110 -4.50 6.73 -8.55
C PHE A 110 -4.45 5.19 -8.62
N ASP A 111 -3.94 4.51 -7.59
CA ASP A 111 -3.77 3.05 -7.57
C ASP A 111 -5.06 2.23 -7.29
N SER A 112 -6.24 2.87 -7.28
CA SER A 112 -7.54 2.18 -7.14
C SER A 112 -8.43 2.30 -8.39
N ILE A 113 -7.89 2.77 -9.51
CA ILE A 113 -8.56 2.70 -10.83
C ILE A 113 -7.60 2.01 -11.80
N SER A 114 -7.53 0.68 -11.72
CA SER A 114 -7.00 -0.16 -12.80
C SER A 114 -8.07 -1.19 -13.14
N ASP A 115 -8.99 -0.75 -14.00
CA ASP A 115 -9.57 -1.49 -15.13
C ASP A 115 -10.83 -0.76 -15.58
N GLU A 116 -10.65 0.40 -16.21
CA GLU A 116 -11.46 0.69 -17.39
C GLU A 116 -10.47 1.09 -18.48
N SER A 117 -10.25 0.14 -19.38
CA SER A 117 -9.97 0.45 -20.78
C SER A 117 -10.85 1.62 -21.18
N GLY A 118 -10.26 2.82 -21.25
CA GLY A 118 -10.86 3.91 -22.01
C GLY A 118 -11.22 3.37 -23.40
N PRO A 119 -12.31 3.85 -24.02
CA PRO A 119 -12.75 3.30 -25.28
C PRO A 119 -11.57 3.31 -26.26
N ASP A 120 -11.16 2.12 -26.72
CA ASP A 120 -10.15 1.94 -27.75
C ASP A 120 -10.64 2.72 -28.98
N LEU A 121 -10.21 3.97 -29.07
CA LEU A 121 -10.47 4.78 -30.24
C LEU A 121 -9.73 4.10 -31.39
N PRO A 122 -10.43 3.69 -32.45
CA PRO A 122 -9.77 3.06 -33.57
C PRO A 122 -8.67 4.02 -34.06
N PRO A 123 -7.46 3.53 -34.37
CA PRO A 123 -6.29 4.37 -34.64
C PRO A 123 -6.53 5.37 -35.78
N ASP A 124 -7.46 5.05 -36.69
CA ASP A 124 -7.89 5.90 -37.79
C ASP A 124 -8.69 7.15 -37.32
N VAL A 125 -9.41 7.06 -36.20
CA VAL A 125 -10.15 8.19 -35.61
C VAL A 125 -9.23 9.07 -34.77
N ALA A 126 -8.31 8.47 -34.01
CA ALA A 126 -7.31 9.21 -33.25
C ALA A 126 -6.41 10.05 -34.18
N SER A 127 -5.98 9.47 -35.30
CA SER A 127 -5.16 10.17 -36.30
C SER A 127 -5.88 11.36 -36.93
N LYS A 128 -7.19 11.22 -37.23
CA LYS A 128 -8.01 12.31 -37.79
C LYS A 128 -8.25 13.43 -36.78
N LEU A 129 -8.49 13.10 -35.51
CA LEU A 129 -8.64 14.10 -34.45
C LEU A 129 -7.35 14.90 -34.23
N LEU A 130 -6.19 14.23 -34.24
CA LEU A 130 -4.89 14.89 -34.14
C LEU A 130 -4.59 15.79 -35.34
N ALA A 131 -4.96 15.38 -36.55
CA ALA A 131 -4.81 16.20 -37.75
C ALA A 131 -5.67 17.47 -37.70
N VAL A 132 -6.94 17.35 -37.29
CA VAL A 132 -7.85 18.49 -37.16
C VAL A 132 -7.36 19.48 -36.09
N LEU A 133 -6.87 19.00 -34.94
CA LEU A 133 -6.30 19.85 -33.89
C LEU A 133 -5.02 20.58 -34.35
N ALA A 134 -4.19 19.92 -35.16
CA ALA A 134 -2.98 20.51 -35.71
C ALA A 134 -3.29 21.61 -36.74
N GLU A 135 -4.28 21.40 -37.62
CA GLU A 135 -4.74 22.42 -38.58
C GLU A 135 -5.34 23.64 -37.88
N GLN A 136 -6.09 23.44 -36.79
CA GLN A 136 -6.68 24.52 -36.01
C GLN A 136 -5.61 25.37 -35.30
N SER A 137 -4.56 24.73 -34.78
CA SER A 137 -3.41 25.42 -34.17
C SER A 137 -2.56 26.20 -35.18
N GLN A 138 -2.56 25.80 -36.45
CA GLN A 138 -1.89 26.56 -37.52
C GLN A 138 -2.74 27.74 -37.98
N ALA A 139 -4.06 27.57 -38.13
CA ALA A 139 -4.97 28.64 -38.52
C ALA A 139 -4.99 29.81 -37.50
N ASP A 140 -4.94 29.50 -36.20
CA ASP A 140 -4.89 30.51 -35.13
C ASP A 140 -3.55 31.27 -35.08
N ASN A 141 -2.44 30.64 -35.48
CA ASN A 141 -1.13 31.31 -35.56
C ASN A 141 -0.95 32.17 -36.82
N SER A 142 -1.74 31.95 -37.87
CA SER A 142 -1.70 32.75 -39.11
C SER A 142 -2.61 33.99 -39.11
N ASN A 143 -3.45 34.18 -38.07
CA ASN A 143 -4.26 35.39 -37.89
C ASN A 143 -3.59 36.46 -37.01
N LEU A 144 -2.32 36.26 -36.61
CA LEU A 144 -1.55 37.20 -35.79
C LEU A 144 -0.39 37.91 -36.53
N THR A 145 -0.35 37.84 -37.86
CA THR A 145 0.58 38.63 -38.73
C THR A 145 -0.19 39.41 -39.76
#